data_AF-A0A2E0GUC9-F1
#
_entry.id   AF-A0A2E0GUC9-F1
#
_cell.length_a   1.000
_cell.length_b   1.000
_cell.length_c   1.000
_cell.angle_alpha   90.00
_cell.angle_beta   90.00
_cell.angle_gamma   90.00
#
_symmetry.space_group_name_H-M   'P 1'
#
loop_
_entity.id
_entity.type
_entity.pdbx_description
1 polymer ?
#
loop_
_entity_poly.entity_id
_entity_poly.type
_entity_poly.pdbx_seq_one_letter_code
_entity_poly.pdbx_strand_id
1 'polypeptide(L)'
;MPFDHHWVLANINAGLLFVFAMSSLGIYGVLIGGWSSNSIYATFGALRAAAQIISYELAMGFAFVGVLCLTGTMNLSEIIVQQSGGFWHWYFIPLFPLFVVYWISGVAETNRSPFDIAEGEAEIVAGFHVEYSGMGFALFFLAEYANMLLISGIASLVFFGGWLSPFEGIPYLGHWLSWVPGIVWFLMKTGFFIYVYFWLRATMPRYRYDQLMQLGWKVLIPVSIIWLLVIAFAVHIVG
;
A
#
# COMPACT_ATOMS: atom_id res chain seq x y z
N MET A 1 2.81 -12.83 4.21
CA MET A 1 1.92 -12.02 5.06
C MET A 1 1.40 -12.90 6.17
N PRO A 2 1.41 -12.44 7.43
CA PRO A 2 0.85 -13.20 8.54
C PRO A 2 -0.68 -13.01 8.61
N PHE A 3 -1.43 -14.11 8.57
CA PHE A 3 -2.91 -14.11 8.56
C PHE A 3 -3.52 -14.28 9.96
N ASP A 4 -2.78 -14.93 10.85
CA ASP A 4 -3.10 -15.16 12.26
C ASP A 4 -1.80 -15.44 13.03
N HIS A 5 -1.85 -15.49 14.36
CA HIS A 5 -0.69 -15.63 15.24
C HIS A 5 0.21 -16.84 14.88
N HIS A 6 -0.39 -17.96 14.48
CA HIS A 6 0.33 -19.16 14.04
C HIS A 6 0.35 -19.37 12.52
N TRP A 7 -0.40 -18.56 11.76
CA TRP A 7 -0.58 -18.71 10.32
C TRP A 7 0.32 -17.73 9.57
N VAL A 8 1.62 -17.99 9.68
CA VAL A 8 2.66 -17.24 8.99
C VAL A 8 3.49 -18.22 8.18
N LEU A 9 3.50 -18.07 6.86
CA LEU A 9 4.23 -18.97 5.96
C LEU A 9 5.75 -18.95 6.24
N ALA A 10 6.31 -17.75 6.45
CA ALA A 10 7.69 -17.55 6.84
C ALA A 10 7.78 -16.33 7.74
N ASN A 11 8.27 -16.51 8.97
CA ASN A 11 8.53 -15.43 9.90
C ASN A 11 9.94 -14.88 9.63
N ILE A 12 10.00 -13.75 8.93
CA ILE A 12 11.25 -13.11 8.51
C ILE A 12 11.42 -11.85 9.37
N ASN A 13 12.58 -11.73 10.04
CA ASN A 13 12.89 -10.57 10.89
C ASN A 13 12.83 -9.24 10.12
N ALA A 14 13.20 -9.25 8.83
CA ALA A 14 13.12 -8.10 7.91
C ALA A 14 11.88 -8.19 6.99
N GLY A 15 10.74 -8.63 7.51
CA GLY A 15 9.53 -8.89 6.71
C GLY A 15 9.01 -7.67 5.96
N LEU A 16 8.98 -6.49 6.59
CA LEU A 16 8.52 -5.26 5.94
C LEU A 16 9.46 -4.81 4.80
N LEU A 17 10.78 -4.87 5.03
CA LEU A 17 11.78 -4.55 4.00
C LEU A 17 11.74 -5.53 2.83
N PHE A 18 11.51 -6.81 3.10
CA PHE A 18 11.37 -7.81 2.04
C PHE A 18 10.19 -7.50 1.11
N VAL A 19 9.05 -7.12 1.68
CA VAL A 19 7.88 -6.75 0.88
C VAL A 19 8.15 -5.51 0.02
N PHE A 20 8.81 -4.50 0.60
CA PHE A 20 9.24 -3.30 -0.14
C PHE A 20 10.27 -3.62 -1.25
N ALA A 21 11.19 -4.55 -1.01
CA ALA A 21 12.12 -4.98 -2.05
C ALA A 21 11.39 -5.70 -3.19
N MET A 22 10.39 -6.53 -2.88
CA MET A 22 9.62 -7.25 -3.88
C MET A 22 8.67 -6.35 -4.69
N SER A 23 8.08 -5.29 -4.11
CA SER A 23 7.30 -4.31 -4.86
C SER A 23 8.16 -3.59 -5.90
N SER A 24 9.39 -3.22 -5.52
CA SER A 24 10.31 -2.51 -6.41
C SER A 24 10.69 -3.34 -7.66
N LEU A 25 10.65 -4.66 -7.55
CA LEU A 25 10.89 -5.56 -8.69
C LEU A 25 9.74 -5.49 -9.73
N GLY A 26 8.52 -5.14 -9.32
CA GLY A 26 7.38 -5.00 -10.22
C GLY A 26 7.58 -3.91 -11.30
N ILE A 27 8.36 -2.88 -10.99
CA ILE A 27 8.69 -1.78 -11.92
C ILE A 27 9.42 -2.32 -13.15
N TYR A 28 10.34 -3.27 -12.96
CA TYR A 28 11.07 -3.87 -14.07
C TYR A 28 10.13 -4.63 -15.02
N GLY A 29 9.07 -5.25 -14.49
CA GLY A 29 8.05 -5.91 -15.29
C GLY A 29 7.35 -4.95 -16.26
N VAL A 30 6.97 -3.77 -15.79
CA VAL A 30 6.33 -2.72 -16.61
C VAL A 30 7.29 -2.18 -17.67
N LEU A 31 8.55 -1.93 -17.30
CA LEU A 31 9.57 -1.40 -18.22
C LEU A 31 9.93 -2.38 -19.33
N ILE A 32 10.23 -3.64 -18.98
CA ILE A 32 10.57 -4.68 -19.96
C ILE A 32 9.34 -4.98 -20.82
N GLY A 33 8.15 -5.01 -20.22
CA GLY A 33 6.90 -5.19 -20.93
C GLY A 33 6.72 -4.16 -22.04
N GLY A 34 6.76 -2.87 -21.69
CA GLY A 34 6.61 -1.78 -22.66
C GLY A 34 7.75 -1.67 -23.67
N TRP A 35 8.98 -2.02 -23.30
CA TRP A 35 10.11 -2.04 -24.24
C TRP A 35 10.00 -3.18 -25.26
N SER A 36 9.48 -4.34 -24.84
CA SER A 36 9.32 -5.50 -25.73
C SER A 36 8.19 -5.32 -26.75
N SER A 37 7.22 -4.45 -26.47
CA SER A 37 6.11 -4.07 -27.37
C SER A 37 6.53 -3.20 -28.56
N ASN A 38 7.83 -3.15 -28.91
CA ASN A 38 8.43 -2.56 -30.12
C ASN A 38 7.71 -1.31 -30.74
N SER A 39 7.17 -0.44 -29.89
CA SER A 39 6.34 0.71 -30.26
C SER A 39 6.75 1.89 -29.40
N ILE A 40 6.93 3.03 -30.06
CA ILE A 40 7.38 4.26 -29.42
C ILE A 40 6.37 4.70 -28.35
N TYR A 41 5.07 4.59 -28.65
CA TYR A 41 4.00 4.99 -27.72
C TYR A 41 3.92 4.08 -26.49
N ALA A 42 4.05 2.77 -26.68
CA ALA A 42 4.05 1.80 -25.58
C ALA A 42 5.27 1.99 -24.65
N THR A 43 6.44 2.25 -25.24
CA THR A 43 7.67 2.51 -24.46
C THR A 43 7.56 3.81 -23.65
N PHE A 44 7.04 4.89 -24.23
CA PHE A 44 6.80 6.14 -23.48
C PHE A 44 5.74 5.99 -22.40
N GLY A 45 4.69 5.19 -22.64
CA GLY A 45 3.69 4.84 -21.64
C GLY A 45 4.30 4.10 -20.44
N ALA A 46 5.12 3.09 -20.70
CA ALA A 46 5.82 2.33 -19.66
C ALA A 46 6.83 3.18 -18.88
N LEU A 47 7.57 4.08 -19.54
CA LEU A 47 8.49 5.00 -18.87
C LEU A 47 7.75 5.95 -17.91
N ARG A 48 6.60 6.47 -18.32
CA ARG A 48 5.75 7.33 -17.46
C ARG A 48 5.18 6.55 -16.28
N ALA A 49 4.68 5.35 -16.51
CA ALA A 49 4.18 4.47 -15.46
C ALA A 49 5.27 4.12 -14.45
N ALA A 50 6.47 3.75 -14.92
CA ALA A 50 7.61 3.45 -14.06
C ALA A 50 8.04 4.66 -13.23
N ALA A 51 8.15 5.85 -13.83
CA ALA A 51 8.49 7.08 -13.12
C ALA A 51 7.48 7.43 -12.02
N GLN A 52 6.18 7.19 -12.29
CA GLN A 52 5.11 7.33 -11.29
C GLN A 52 5.31 6.33 -10.14
N ILE A 53 5.39 5.02 -10.45
CA ILE A 53 5.50 3.97 -9.44
C ILE A 53 6.71 4.23 -8.52
N ILE A 54 7.89 4.55 -9.09
CA ILE A 54 9.10 4.87 -8.32
C ILE A 54 8.88 6.06 -7.36
N SER A 55 8.25 7.13 -7.85
CA SER A 55 8.03 8.35 -7.05
C SER A 55 7.12 8.08 -5.85
N TYR A 56 6.10 7.25 -6.03
CA TYR A 56 5.13 6.91 -4.98
C TYR A 56 5.61 5.80 -4.05
N GLU A 57 6.45 4.88 -4.54
CA GLU A 57 7.12 3.88 -3.73
C GLU A 57 8.05 4.56 -2.70
N LEU A 58 8.77 5.61 -3.09
CA LEU A 58 9.57 6.41 -2.15
C LEU A 58 8.72 7.02 -1.02
N ALA A 59 7.58 7.63 -1.36
CA ALA A 59 6.66 8.20 -0.37
C ALA A 59 6.07 7.13 0.55
N MET A 60 5.73 5.96 0.01
CA MET A 60 5.28 4.81 0.79
C MET A 60 6.38 4.29 1.74
N GLY A 61 7.62 4.24 1.27
CA GLY A 61 8.79 3.88 2.07
C GLY A 61 8.97 4.78 3.30
N PHE A 62 8.78 6.09 3.16
CA PHE A 62 8.81 7.00 4.31
C PHE A 62 7.70 6.71 5.33
N ALA A 63 6.49 6.32 4.87
CA ALA A 63 5.43 5.92 5.78
C ALA A 63 5.78 4.65 6.56
N PHE A 64 6.44 3.68 5.93
CA PHE A 64 6.97 2.49 6.61
C PHE A 64 8.04 2.81 7.64
N VAL A 65 8.97 3.72 7.32
CA VAL A 65 9.99 4.17 8.27
C VAL A 65 9.34 4.76 9.53
N GLY A 66 8.26 5.51 9.40
CA GLY A 66 7.57 6.09 10.57
C GLY A 66 6.94 5.06 11.48
N VAL A 67 6.43 3.95 10.91
CA VAL A 67 5.93 2.82 11.70
C VAL A 67 7.08 2.10 12.39
N LEU A 68 8.20 1.87 11.69
CA LEU A 68 9.40 1.25 12.25
C LEU A 68 10.00 2.06 13.40
N CYS A 69 9.93 3.39 13.35
CA CYS A 69 10.37 4.25 14.46
C CYS A 69 9.54 4.04 15.73
N LEU A 70 8.24 3.74 15.62
CA LEU A 70 7.39 3.44 16.77
C LEU A 70 7.56 2.00 17.27
N THR A 71 7.69 1.02 16.36
CA THR A 71 7.68 -0.40 16.72
C THR A 71 9.05 -0.91 17.17
N GLY A 72 10.13 -0.33 16.63
CA GLY A 72 11.52 -0.78 16.85
C GLY A 72 11.85 -2.14 16.22
N THR A 73 10.92 -2.75 15.48
CA THR A 73 11.08 -4.06 14.84
C THR A 73 10.55 -4.04 13.41
N MET A 74 11.21 -4.80 12.52
CA MET A 74 10.83 -4.98 11.12
C MET A 74 9.99 -6.24 10.87
N ASN A 75 9.75 -7.02 11.93
CA ASN A 75 8.95 -8.23 11.86
C ASN A 75 7.46 -7.89 11.85
N LEU A 76 6.76 -8.26 10.77
CA LEU A 76 5.34 -7.98 10.59
C LEU A 76 4.47 -8.57 11.73
N SER A 77 4.82 -9.74 12.26
CA SER A 77 4.04 -10.37 13.32
C SER A 77 4.17 -9.60 14.65
N GLU A 78 5.38 -9.14 14.96
CA GLU A 78 5.63 -8.36 16.18
C GLU A 78 5.00 -6.97 16.09
N ILE A 79 5.06 -6.33 14.91
CA ILE A 79 4.37 -5.05 14.64
C ILE A 79 2.87 -5.16 14.94
N ILE A 80 2.25 -6.30 14.61
CA ILE A 80 0.82 -6.53 14.88
C ILE A 80 0.57 -6.74 16.36
N VAL A 81 1.36 -7.57 17.03
CA VAL A 81 1.19 -7.85 18.48
C VAL A 81 1.36 -6.58 19.32
N GLN A 82 2.25 -5.67 18.94
CA GLN A 82 2.41 -4.37 19.60
C GLN A 82 1.20 -3.44 19.45
N GLN A 83 0.31 -3.69 18.50
CA GLN A 83 -0.97 -2.97 18.33
C GLN A 83 -2.12 -3.59 19.15
N SER A 84 -1.83 -4.57 20.01
CA SER A 84 -2.82 -5.15 20.92
C SER A 84 -3.23 -4.14 22.01
N GLY A 85 -4.48 -4.26 22.49
CA GLY A 85 -5.06 -3.29 23.43
C GLY A 85 -6.25 -2.50 22.87
N GLY A 86 -6.76 -2.88 21.70
CA GLY A 86 -7.98 -2.34 21.12
C GLY A 86 -7.76 -1.20 20.13
N PHE A 87 -8.87 -0.68 19.60
CA PHE A 87 -8.90 0.34 18.54
C PHE A 87 -8.00 1.56 18.81
N TRP A 88 -7.88 2.00 20.07
CA TRP A 88 -7.09 3.18 20.46
C TRP A 88 -5.57 3.00 20.34
N HIS A 89 -5.08 1.76 20.28
CA HIS A 89 -3.66 1.43 20.20
C HIS A 89 -3.18 1.20 18.77
N TRP A 90 -4.09 1.24 17.79
CA TRP A 90 -3.72 1.05 16.40
C TRP A 90 -2.93 2.22 15.86
N TYR A 91 -1.91 1.93 15.05
CA TYR A 91 -0.97 2.94 14.57
C TYR A 91 -1.60 3.98 13.65
N PHE A 92 -2.77 3.73 13.07
CA PHE A 92 -3.46 4.76 12.26
C PHE A 92 -3.79 6.03 13.07
N ILE A 93 -3.96 5.94 14.40
CA ILE A 93 -4.29 7.10 15.25
C ILE A 93 -3.07 8.02 15.41
N PRO A 94 -1.93 7.56 15.97
CA PRO A 94 -0.74 8.42 16.10
C PRO A 94 -0.09 8.72 14.74
N LEU A 95 -0.21 7.83 13.76
CA LEU A 95 0.42 7.97 12.44
C LEU A 95 -0.57 8.41 11.36
N PHE A 96 -1.68 9.08 11.70
CA PHE A 96 -2.73 9.41 10.73
C PHE A 96 -2.20 10.08 9.46
N PRO A 97 -1.32 11.10 9.51
CA PRO A 97 -0.75 11.69 8.30
C PRO A 97 0.07 10.72 7.45
N LEU A 98 0.86 9.84 8.06
CA LEU A 98 1.63 8.83 7.32
C LEU A 98 0.74 7.72 6.76
N PHE A 99 -0.34 7.37 7.44
CA PHE A 99 -1.34 6.47 6.88
C PHE A 99 -1.97 7.07 5.62
N VAL A 100 -2.31 8.37 5.63
CA VAL A 100 -2.84 9.06 4.45
C VAL A 100 -1.81 9.07 3.31
N VAL A 101 -0.54 9.36 3.61
CA VAL A 101 0.54 9.29 2.62
C VAL A 101 0.67 7.87 2.05
N TYR A 102 0.70 6.86 2.93
CA TYR A 102 0.74 5.45 2.53
C TYR A 102 -0.42 5.08 1.60
N TRP A 103 -1.64 5.47 1.98
CA TRP A 103 -2.85 5.13 1.23
C TRP A 103 -2.88 5.80 -0.14
N ILE A 104 -2.59 7.11 -0.22
CA ILE A 104 -2.55 7.83 -1.50
C ILE A 104 -1.45 7.23 -2.39
N SER A 105 -0.27 6.97 -1.85
CA SER A 105 0.83 6.34 -2.59
C SER A 105 0.49 4.93 -3.05
N GLY A 106 -0.21 4.13 -2.24
CA GLY A 106 -0.62 2.79 -2.60
C GLY A 106 -1.63 2.76 -3.76
N VAL A 107 -2.58 3.70 -3.75
CA VAL A 107 -3.52 3.85 -4.87
C VAL A 107 -2.79 4.31 -6.15
N ALA A 108 -1.75 5.14 -6.02
CA ALA A 108 -0.95 5.59 -7.15
C ALA A 108 -0.03 4.47 -7.70
N GLU A 109 0.50 3.60 -6.83
CA GLU A 109 1.38 2.50 -7.22
C GLU A 109 0.64 1.42 -8.03
N THR A 110 -0.63 1.17 -7.70
CA THR A 110 -1.48 0.19 -8.40
C THR A 110 -2.01 0.69 -9.75
N ASN A 111 -1.64 1.90 -10.17
CA ASN A 111 -2.08 2.53 -11.42
C ASN A 111 -3.59 2.46 -11.65
N ARG A 112 -4.39 2.49 -10.57
CA ARG A 112 -5.85 2.41 -10.68
C ARG A 112 -6.49 3.78 -10.60
N SER A 113 -7.62 3.92 -11.28
CA SER A 113 -8.44 5.13 -11.26
C SER A 113 -8.70 5.53 -9.81
N PRO A 114 -8.35 6.77 -9.40
CA PRO A 114 -8.17 8.01 -10.20
C PRO A 114 -6.77 8.27 -10.80
N PHE A 115 -5.79 7.39 -10.60
CA PHE A 115 -4.39 7.52 -11.04
C PHE A 115 -4.03 6.57 -12.20
N ASP A 116 -5.00 6.26 -13.08
CA ASP A 116 -4.91 5.32 -14.21
C ASP A 116 -4.26 5.92 -15.47
N ILE A 117 -3.16 6.65 -15.31
CA ILE A 117 -2.55 7.44 -16.39
C ILE A 117 -1.79 6.56 -17.38
N ALA A 118 -1.27 5.41 -16.92
CA ALA A 118 -0.57 4.43 -17.75
C ALA A 118 -1.50 3.71 -18.76
N GLU A 119 -2.80 3.64 -18.45
CA GLU A 119 -3.83 3.03 -19.31
C GLU A 119 -4.63 4.09 -20.10
N GLY A 120 -4.30 5.38 -19.96
CA GLY A 120 -5.06 6.49 -20.53
C GLY A 120 -5.17 6.41 -22.06
N GLU A 121 -6.32 5.96 -22.56
CA GLU A 121 -6.65 5.82 -23.98
C GLU A 121 -6.46 7.12 -24.78
N ALA A 122 -6.67 8.27 -24.13
CA ALA A 122 -6.61 9.58 -24.76
C ALA A 122 -5.18 10.10 -25.04
N GLU A 123 -4.17 9.62 -24.30
CA GLU A 123 -2.78 10.12 -24.45
C GLU A 123 -1.84 9.10 -25.11
N ILE A 124 -2.04 7.79 -24.87
CA ILE A 124 -1.09 6.74 -25.29
C ILE A 124 -1.76 5.46 -25.82
N VAL A 125 -3.03 5.52 -26.23
CA VAL A 125 -3.76 4.41 -26.88
C VAL A 125 -3.60 3.10 -26.08
N ALA A 126 -3.91 3.08 -24.78
CA ALA A 126 -3.78 1.91 -23.88
C ALA A 126 -2.34 1.47 -23.48
N GLY A 127 -1.33 2.30 -23.74
CA GLY A 127 -0.01 2.21 -23.09
C GLY A 127 0.76 0.92 -23.39
N PHE A 128 1.21 0.21 -22.35
CA PHE A 128 1.97 -1.05 -22.52
C PHE A 128 1.07 -2.28 -22.76
N HIS A 129 -0.26 -2.15 -22.71
CA HIS A 129 -1.19 -3.25 -23.00
C HIS A 129 -1.41 -3.49 -24.50
N VAL A 130 -1.01 -2.55 -25.36
CA VAL A 130 -1.40 -2.48 -26.78
C VAL A 130 -1.01 -3.70 -27.59
N GLU A 131 0.17 -4.27 -27.32
CA GLU A 131 0.71 -5.37 -28.12
C GLU A 131 0.51 -6.75 -27.49
N TYR A 132 0.02 -6.81 -26.24
CA TYR A 132 -0.23 -8.07 -25.57
C TYR A 132 -1.66 -8.54 -25.81
N SER A 133 -1.80 -9.76 -26.33
CA SER A 133 -3.10 -10.41 -26.54
C SER A 133 -3.30 -11.62 -25.63
N GLY A 134 -4.57 -11.96 -25.37
CA GLY A 134 -4.99 -13.18 -24.66
C GLY A 134 -4.38 -13.33 -23.27
N MET A 135 -3.41 -14.26 -23.14
CA MET A 135 -2.82 -14.63 -21.86
C MET A 135 -1.89 -13.54 -21.29
N GLY A 136 -1.12 -12.85 -22.13
CA GLY A 136 -0.22 -11.79 -21.67
C GLY A 136 -1.00 -10.62 -21.05
N PHE A 137 -2.07 -10.22 -21.72
CA PHE A 137 -3.02 -9.22 -21.21
C PHE A 137 -3.64 -9.65 -19.87
N ALA A 138 -4.13 -10.88 -19.77
CA ALA A 138 -4.72 -11.40 -18.54
C ALA A 138 -3.74 -11.39 -17.34
N LEU A 139 -2.45 -11.68 -17.59
CA LEU A 139 -1.42 -11.66 -16.56
C LEU A 139 -1.14 -10.26 -16.02
N PHE A 140 -1.17 -9.22 -16.86
CA PHE A 140 -1.02 -7.84 -16.39
C PHE A 140 -2.17 -7.44 -15.45
N PHE A 141 -3.42 -7.68 -15.84
CA PHE A 141 -4.56 -7.42 -14.95
C PHE A 141 -4.50 -8.22 -13.66
N LEU A 142 -4.16 -9.52 -13.75
CA LEU A 142 -4.01 -10.36 -12.57
C LEU A 142 -2.94 -9.80 -11.62
N ALA A 143 -1.80 -9.35 -12.16
CA ALA A 143 -0.73 -8.75 -11.38
C ALA A 143 -1.15 -7.44 -10.72
N GLU A 144 -1.87 -6.56 -11.44
CA GLU A 144 -2.40 -5.31 -10.86
C GLU A 144 -3.39 -5.59 -9.71
N TYR A 145 -4.31 -6.53 -9.89
CA TYR A 145 -5.25 -6.93 -8.83
C TYR A 145 -4.54 -7.62 -7.66
N ALA A 146 -3.51 -8.43 -7.93
CA ALA A 146 -2.69 -9.02 -6.89
C ALA A 146 -1.92 -7.93 -6.10
N ASN A 147 -1.43 -6.88 -6.78
CA ASN A 147 -0.78 -5.76 -6.12
C ASN A 147 -1.77 -4.96 -5.26
N MET A 148 -2.99 -4.74 -5.76
CA MET A 148 -4.06 -4.09 -4.98
C MET A 148 -4.38 -4.85 -3.69
N LEU A 149 -4.43 -6.19 -3.77
CA LEU A 149 -4.58 -7.05 -2.59
C LEU A 149 -3.38 -6.92 -1.64
N LEU A 150 -2.16 -6.87 -2.18
CA LEU A 150 -0.93 -6.76 -1.41
C LEU A 150 -0.88 -5.45 -0.62
N ILE A 151 -1.10 -4.31 -1.28
CA ILE A 151 -1.09 -2.99 -0.65
C ILE A 151 -2.20 -2.88 0.40
N SER A 152 -3.42 -3.34 0.07
CA SER A 152 -4.54 -3.35 1.03
C SER A 152 -4.25 -4.22 2.26
N GLY A 153 -3.62 -5.38 2.05
CA GLY A 153 -3.21 -6.28 3.12
C GLY A 153 -2.16 -5.64 4.02
N ILE A 154 -1.13 -5.01 3.46
CA ILE A 154 -0.09 -4.31 4.24
C ILE A 154 -0.70 -3.15 5.03
N ALA A 155 -1.59 -2.36 4.42
CA ALA A 155 -2.33 -1.30 5.12
C ALA A 155 -3.00 -1.84 6.39
N SER A 156 -3.70 -2.98 6.25
CA SER A 156 -4.37 -3.65 7.36
C SER A 156 -3.39 -4.14 8.43
N LEU A 157 -2.24 -4.72 8.05
CA LEU A 157 -1.26 -5.27 9.01
C LEU A 157 -0.52 -4.16 9.76
N VAL A 158 -0.06 -3.14 9.04
CA VAL A 158 0.86 -2.13 9.55
C VAL A 158 0.13 -1.02 10.31
N PHE A 159 -1.08 -0.61 9.88
CA PHE A 159 -1.79 0.53 10.49
C PHE A 159 -3.03 0.15 11.31
N PHE A 160 -3.70 -0.96 10.96
CA PHE A 160 -5.00 -1.35 11.53
C PHE A 160 -4.94 -2.65 12.33
N GLY A 161 -3.76 -3.05 12.83
CA GLY A 161 -3.61 -4.18 13.76
C GLY A 161 -3.89 -5.56 13.15
N GLY A 162 -3.85 -5.74 11.83
CA GLY A 162 -3.92 -7.05 11.18
C GLY A 162 -5.11 -7.92 11.61
N TRP A 163 -4.82 -9.07 12.23
CA TRP A 163 -5.82 -10.02 12.73
C TRP A 163 -6.42 -9.67 14.11
N LEU A 164 -5.94 -8.63 14.78
CA LEU A 164 -6.45 -8.22 16.09
C LEU A 164 -7.88 -7.70 15.99
N SER A 165 -8.69 -8.01 17.00
CA SER A 165 -10.06 -7.52 17.06
C SER A 165 -10.07 -6.03 17.43
N PRO A 166 -10.86 -5.19 16.73
CA PRO A 166 -11.03 -3.78 17.10
C PRO A 166 -11.57 -3.57 18.51
N PHE A 167 -12.26 -4.58 19.05
CA PHE A 167 -13.00 -4.52 20.31
C PHE A 167 -12.26 -5.18 21.48
N GLU A 168 -10.99 -5.56 21.30
CA GLU A 168 -10.13 -5.99 22.42
C GLU A 168 -10.05 -4.87 23.47
N GLY A 169 -10.47 -5.15 24.71
CA GLY A 169 -10.44 -4.18 25.82
C GLY A 169 -11.75 -3.47 26.17
N ILE A 170 -12.84 -3.65 25.39
CA ILE A 170 -14.17 -3.14 25.78
C ILE A 170 -14.90 -4.22 26.59
N PRO A 171 -15.34 -3.94 27.85
CA PRO A 171 -16.15 -4.87 28.62
C PRO A 171 -17.42 -5.27 27.83
N TYR A 172 -17.78 -6.55 27.87
CA TYR A 172 -18.92 -7.18 27.16
C TYR A 172 -18.76 -7.44 25.66
N LEU A 173 -18.31 -6.50 24.81
CA LEU A 173 -18.16 -6.75 23.36
C LEU A 173 -17.01 -7.71 23.04
N GLY A 174 -15.88 -7.60 23.74
CA GLY A 174 -14.71 -8.45 23.51
C GLY A 174 -14.99 -9.94 23.76
N HIS A 175 -15.83 -10.27 24.76
CA HIS A 175 -16.20 -11.66 25.07
C HIS A 175 -17.22 -12.24 24.06
N TRP A 176 -18.10 -11.41 23.48
CA TRP A 176 -19.05 -11.86 22.46
C TRP A 176 -18.40 -12.13 21.10
N LEU A 177 -17.38 -11.34 20.75
CA LEU A 177 -16.67 -11.44 19.47
C LEU A 177 -15.41 -12.31 19.51
N SER A 178 -15.02 -12.83 20.67
CA SER A 178 -13.84 -13.70 20.83
C SER A 178 -13.95 -15.03 20.06
N TRP A 179 -15.16 -15.45 19.68
CA TRP A 179 -15.37 -16.64 18.85
C TRP A 179 -14.96 -16.44 17.38
N VAL A 180 -14.81 -15.19 16.91
CA VAL A 180 -14.48 -14.88 15.52
C VAL A 180 -12.98 -15.10 15.29
N PRO A 181 -12.58 -15.98 14.36
CA PRO A 181 -11.18 -16.21 14.05
C PRO A 181 -10.46 -14.93 13.59
N GLY A 182 -9.19 -14.75 13.98
CA GLY A 182 -8.36 -13.59 13.61
C GLY A 182 -8.28 -13.35 12.10
N ILE A 183 -8.30 -14.43 11.31
CA ILE A 183 -8.29 -14.34 9.84
C ILE A 183 -9.50 -13.59 9.28
N VAL A 184 -10.66 -13.69 9.91
CA VAL A 184 -11.88 -12.99 9.47
C VAL A 184 -11.70 -11.49 9.63
N TRP A 185 -11.06 -11.04 10.72
CA TRP A 185 -10.75 -9.63 10.93
C TRP A 185 -9.76 -9.09 9.90
N PHE A 186 -8.71 -9.84 9.61
CA PHE A 186 -7.76 -9.47 8.57
C PHE A 186 -8.42 -9.36 7.19
N LEU A 187 -9.23 -10.36 6.81
CA LEU A 187 -9.95 -10.34 5.53
C LEU A 187 -11.00 -9.22 5.47
N MET A 188 -11.69 -8.93 6.56
CA MET A 188 -12.68 -7.85 6.61
C MET A 188 -12.02 -6.48 6.46
N LYS A 189 -10.89 -6.23 7.13
CA LYS A 189 -10.13 -4.98 7.01
C LYS A 189 -9.52 -4.84 5.62
N THR A 190 -8.93 -5.90 5.09
CA THR A 190 -8.41 -5.93 3.72
C THR A 190 -9.54 -5.69 2.71
N GLY A 191 -10.69 -6.34 2.91
CA GLY A 191 -11.91 -6.15 2.12
C GLY A 191 -12.45 -4.72 2.17
N PHE A 192 -12.36 -4.05 3.32
CA PHE A 192 -12.69 -2.64 3.46
C PHE A 192 -11.78 -1.76 2.61
N PHE A 193 -10.46 -1.98 2.61
CA PHE A 193 -9.54 -1.24 1.75
C PHE A 193 -9.79 -1.48 0.27
N ILE A 194 -10.07 -2.71 -0.14
CA ILE A 194 -10.49 -3.01 -1.52
C ILE A 194 -11.80 -2.29 -1.86
N TYR A 195 -12.75 -2.24 -0.94
CA TYR A 195 -13.97 -1.45 -1.13
C TYR A 195 -13.66 0.04 -1.32
N VAL A 196 -12.72 0.60 -0.55
CA VAL A 196 -12.27 1.99 -0.71
C VAL A 196 -11.64 2.20 -2.10
N TYR A 197 -10.89 1.25 -2.65
CA TYR A 197 -10.42 1.33 -4.05
C TYR A 197 -11.57 1.49 -5.04
N PHE A 198 -12.62 0.67 -4.92
CA PHE A 198 -13.80 0.78 -5.78
C PHE A 198 -14.57 2.08 -5.56
N TRP A 199 -14.66 2.55 -4.32
CA TRP A 199 -15.31 3.81 -3.98
C TRP A 199 -14.58 5.02 -4.55
N LEU A 200 -13.25 5.06 -4.42
CA LEU A 200 -12.41 6.12 -4.99
C LEU A 200 -12.54 6.18 -6.51
N ARG A 201 -12.53 5.01 -7.17
CA ARG A 201 -12.76 4.91 -8.62
C ARG A 201 -14.12 5.48 -9.04
N ALA A 202 -15.16 5.31 -8.23
CA ALA A 202 -16.49 5.80 -8.55
C ALA A 202 -16.69 7.31 -8.29
N THR A 203 -15.90 7.89 -7.38
CA THR A 203 -16.12 9.26 -6.88
C THR A 203 -15.14 10.29 -7.45
N MET A 204 -13.88 9.92 -7.66
CA MET A 204 -12.83 10.87 -8.01
C MET A 204 -12.65 11.02 -9.53
N PRO A 205 -12.51 12.25 -10.04
CA PRO A 205 -12.07 12.47 -11.41
C PRO A 205 -10.64 11.98 -11.63
N ARG A 206 -10.30 11.69 -12.89
CA ARG A 206 -8.92 11.35 -13.29
C ARG A 206 -7.98 12.52 -13.10
N TYR A 207 -6.80 12.25 -12.55
CA TYR A 207 -5.72 13.24 -12.44
C TYR A 207 -4.82 13.24 -13.67
N ARG A 208 -4.31 14.41 -14.03
CA ARG A 208 -3.28 14.55 -15.08
C ARG A 208 -1.90 14.20 -14.52
N TYR A 209 -1.01 13.67 -15.38
CA TYR A 209 0.34 13.24 -15.02
C TYR A 209 1.15 14.32 -14.26
N ASP A 210 1.13 15.54 -14.78
CA ASP A 210 1.88 16.65 -14.17
C ASP A 210 1.40 16.98 -12.75
N GLN A 211 0.08 16.92 -12.52
CA GLN A 211 -0.52 17.16 -11.20
C GLN A 211 -0.20 16.02 -10.24
N LEU A 212 -0.23 14.79 -10.74
CA LEU A 212 0.11 13.61 -9.96
C LEU A 212 1.58 13.67 -9.50
N MET A 213 2.50 14.01 -10.39
CA MET A 213 3.92 14.15 -10.04
C MET A 213 4.16 15.30 -9.06
N GLN A 214 3.43 16.41 -9.20
CA GLN A 214 3.51 17.50 -8.23
C GLN A 214 2.96 17.10 -6.85
N LEU A 215 1.88 16.31 -6.79
CA LEU A 215 1.32 15.82 -5.52
C LEU A 215 2.35 14.98 -4.75
N GLY A 216 2.96 13.98 -5.41
CA GLY A 216 3.98 13.14 -4.79
C GLY A 216 5.17 13.94 -4.27
N TRP A 217 5.78 14.75 -5.15
CA TRP A 217 7.03 15.44 -4.84
C TRP A 217 6.87 16.69 -3.98
N LYS A 218 5.81 17.49 -4.17
CA LYS A 218 5.63 18.75 -3.44
C LYS A 218 4.78 18.62 -2.19
N VAL A 219 3.96 17.57 -2.07
CA VAL A 219 3.04 17.41 -0.93
C VAL A 219 3.39 16.16 -0.12
N LEU A 220 3.34 14.97 -0.72
CA LEU A 220 3.45 13.73 0.05
C LEU A 220 4.83 13.56 0.70
N ILE A 221 5.92 13.74 -0.07
CA ILE A 221 7.28 13.58 0.45
C ILE A 221 7.60 14.61 1.57
N PRO A 222 7.34 15.92 1.40
CA PRO A 222 7.57 16.88 2.47
C PRO A 222 6.73 16.59 3.73
N VAL A 223 5.45 16.23 3.56
CA VAL A 223 4.57 15.88 4.69
C VAL A 223 5.11 14.65 5.42
N SER A 224 5.54 13.61 4.71
CA SER A 224 6.11 12.41 5.34
C SER A 224 7.39 12.73 6.12
N ILE A 225 8.27 13.56 5.57
CA ILE A 225 9.51 13.95 6.26
C ILE A 225 9.22 14.75 7.53
N ILE A 226 8.32 15.74 7.46
CA ILE A 226 7.94 16.54 8.63
C ILE A 226 7.35 15.63 9.72
N TRP A 227 6.46 14.72 9.35
CA TRP A 227 5.84 13.82 10.32
C TRP A 227 6.82 12.82 10.91
N LEU A 228 7.78 12.33 10.13
CA LEU A 228 8.89 11.51 10.64
C LEU A 228 9.70 12.23 11.72
N LEU A 229 10.00 13.52 11.53
CA LEU A 229 10.69 14.32 12.55
C LEU A 229 9.85 14.47 13.83
N VAL A 230 8.54 14.70 13.69
CA VAL A 230 7.61 14.79 14.82
C VAL A 230 7.58 13.47 15.61
N ILE A 231 7.50 12.33 14.92
CA ILE A 231 7.51 11.01 15.56
C ILE A 231 8.85 10.74 16.24
N ALA A 232 9.96 11.00 15.54
CA ALA A 232 11.30 10.79 16.11
C ALA A 232 11.48 11.60 17.41
N PHE A 233 11.00 12.84 17.43
CA PHE A 233 11.02 13.67 18.62
C PHE A 233 10.08 13.15 19.72
N ALA A 234 8.88 12.72 19.37
CA ALA A 234 7.93 12.14 20.33
C ALA A 234 8.46 10.86 20.98
N VAL A 235 9.07 9.96 20.20
CA VAL A 235 9.71 8.74 20.71
C VAL A 235 10.88 9.09 21.64
N HIS A 236 11.71 10.09 21.30
CA HIS A 236 12.81 10.51 22.17
C HIS A 236 12.35 11.11 23.51
N ILE A 237 11.16 11.70 23.57
CA ILE A 237 10.61 12.23 24.83
C ILE A 237 10.00 11.13 25.70
N VAL A 238 9.42 10.10 25.07
CA VAL A 238 8.68 9.04 25.77
C VAL A 238 9.60 7.87 26.17
N GLY A 239 10.68 7.62 25.42
CA GLY A 239 11.69 6.58 25.68
C GLY A 239 12.88 7.09 26.48
#